data_AF-A0A535JIS6-F1
#
_entry.id   AF-A0A535JIS6-F1
#
_cell.length_a   1.000
_cell.length_b   1.000
_cell.length_c   1.000
_cell.angle_alpha   90.00
_cell.angle_beta   90.00
_cell.angle_gamma   90.00
#
_symmetry.space_group_name_H-M   'P 1'
#
loop_
_entity.id
_entity.type
_entity.pdbx_description
1 polymer ?
#
loop_
_entity_poly.entity_id
_entity_poly.type
_entity_poly.pdbx_seq_one_letter_code
_entity_poly.pdbx_strand_id
1 'polypeptide(L)'
;MSLDTLQARSRYLALLDRYGALLTDHQRDVLELHLKSDWSLAEIAENQGTSRAAVHDIVRRSTRSLEGYERRLGLLAEAGRRRRAIATLERELAGLKRYLARLDVQR
;
A
#
# COMPACT_ATOMS: atom_id res chain seq x y z
N MET A 1 -15.72 -10.13 2.96
CA MET A 1 -14.41 -10.61 2.40
C MET A 1 -13.35 -9.69 2.98
N SER A 2 -12.10 -10.11 3.24
CA SER A 2 -11.16 -9.35 4.11
C SER A 2 -10.57 -8.03 3.53
N LEU A 3 -11.33 -7.31 2.72
CA LEU A 3 -11.06 -5.95 2.24
C LEU A 3 -12.04 -4.92 2.82
N ASP A 4 -13.07 -5.36 3.57
CA ASP A 4 -14.15 -4.48 4.07
C ASP A 4 -13.67 -3.46 5.11
N THR A 5 -12.53 -3.68 5.76
CA THR A 5 -11.95 -2.68 6.67
C THR A 5 -11.08 -1.70 5.91
N LEU A 6 -11.23 -0.41 6.22
CA LEU A 6 -10.43 0.67 5.65
C LEU A 6 -8.92 0.40 5.77
N GLN A 7 -8.48 -0.19 6.89
CA GLN A 7 -7.10 -0.61 7.11
C GLN A 7 -6.64 -1.70 6.14
N ALA A 8 -7.47 -2.72 5.89
CA ALA A 8 -7.13 -3.77 4.93
C ALA A 8 -7.04 -3.19 3.52
N ARG A 9 -8.03 -2.40 3.11
CA ARG A 9 -8.04 -1.73 1.80
C ARG A 9 -6.80 -0.86 1.59
N SER A 10 -6.44 -0.04 2.58
CA SER A 10 -5.23 0.80 2.54
C SER A 10 -3.95 -0.02 2.39
N ARG A 11 -3.83 -1.15 3.09
CA ARG A 11 -2.69 -2.07 2.93
C ARG A 11 -2.61 -2.61 1.51
N TYR A 12 -3.70 -3.11 0.95
CA TYR A 12 -3.69 -3.69 -0.39
C TYR A 12 -3.44 -2.65 -1.49
N LEU A 13 -3.88 -1.41 -1.31
CA LEU A 13 -3.48 -0.28 -2.16
C LEU A 13 -1.96 -0.08 -2.13
N ALA A 14 -1.36 -0.02 -0.94
CA ALA A 14 0.08 0.15 -0.81
C ALA A 14 0.89 -1.04 -1.40
N LEU A 15 0.34 -2.26 -1.30
CA LEU A 15 0.92 -3.44 -1.95
C LEU A 15 0.79 -3.36 -3.47
N LEU A 16 -0.36 -2.93 -3.99
CA LEU A 16 -0.60 -2.75 -5.43
C LEU A 16 0.33 -1.70 -6.01
N ASP A 17 0.54 -0.57 -5.34
CA ASP A 17 1.48 0.46 -5.80
C ASP A 17 2.93 -0.03 -5.80
N ARG A 18 3.27 -1.01 -4.96
CA ARG A 18 4.63 -1.56 -4.86
C ARG A 18 4.90 -2.71 -5.83
N TYR A 19 3.91 -3.58 -6.02
CA TYR A 19 4.06 -4.86 -6.70
C TYR A 19 3.11 -5.03 -7.89
N GLY A 20 2.29 -4.04 -8.23
CA GLY A 20 1.31 -4.12 -9.31
C GLY A 20 1.93 -4.44 -10.67
N ALA A 21 3.17 -4.00 -10.91
CA ALA A 21 3.92 -4.33 -12.13
C ALA A 21 4.34 -5.80 -12.25
N LEU A 22 4.23 -6.59 -11.17
CA LEU A 22 4.51 -8.04 -11.17
C LEU A 22 3.25 -8.89 -11.42
N LEU A 23 2.07 -8.27 -11.39
CA LEU A 23 0.82 -8.91 -11.75
C LEU A 23 0.67 -8.94 -13.27
N THR A 24 -0.21 -9.81 -13.77
CA THR A 24 -0.64 -9.70 -15.17
C THR A 24 -1.48 -8.44 -15.35
N ASP A 25 -1.53 -7.89 -16.57
CA ASP A 25 -2.32 -6.68 -16.87
C ASP A 25 -3.77 -6.83 -16.40
N HIS A 26 -4.39 -7.97 -16.71
CA HIS A 26 -5.76 -8.25 -16.29
C HIS A 26 -5.96 -8.29 -14.75
N GLN A 27 -5.01 -8.88 -14.01
CA GLN A 27 -5.08 -8.90 -12.54
C GLN A 27 -4.92 -7.50 -11.96
N ARG A 28 -4.01 -6.71 -12.53
CA ARG A 28 -3.75 -5.34 -12.16
C ARG A 28 -4.98 -4.46 -12.42
N ASP A 29 -5.57 -4.54 -13.61
CA ASP A 29 -6.75 -3.75 -14.00
C ASP A 29 -7.95 -4.02 -13.06
N VAL A 30 -8.23 -5.30 -12.77
CA VAL A 30 -9.31 -5.67 -11.84
C VAL A 30 -9.06 -5.10 -10.44
N LEU A 31 -7.81 -5.18 -9.95
CA LEU A 31 -7.47 -4.60 -8.65
C LEU A 31 -7.50 -3.06 -8.66
N GLU A 32 -7.10 -2.40 -9.74
CA GLU A 32 -7.15 -0.94 -9.85
C GLU A 32 -8.60 -0.45 -9.85
N LEU A 33 -9.49 -1.06 -10.65
CA LEU A 33 -10.93 -0.75 -10.61
C LEU A 33 -11.51 -0.95 -9.21
N HIS A 34 -11.19 -2.09 -8.58
CA HIS A 34 -11.75 -2.41 -7.27
C HIS A 34 -11.18 -1.57 -6.13
N LEU A 35 -9.88 -1.26 -6.12
CA LEU A 35 -9.17 -0.63 -5.00
C LEU A 35 -8.98 0.89 -5.17
N LYS A 36 -8.80 1.38 -6.40
CA LYS A 36 -8.56 2.81 -6.69
C LYS A 36 -9.82 3.52 -7.16
N SER A 37 -10.68 2.84 -7.91
CA SER A 37 -11.89 3.44 -8.49
C SER A 37 -13.18 3.13 -7.72
N ASP A 38 -13.09 2.38 -6.61
CA ASP A 38 -14.23 1.98 -5.77
C ASP A 38 -15.32 1.16 -6.50
N TRP A 39 -14.99 0.51 -7.62
CA TRP A 39 -15.94 -0.35 -8.32
C TRP A 39 -16.26 -1.60 -7.50
N SER A 40 -17.54 -1.95 -7.45
CA SER A 40 -18.02 -3.21 -6.93
C SER A 40 -17.64 -4.37 -7.85
N LEU A 41 -17.60 -5.59 -7.29
CA LEU A 41 -17.32 -6.79 -8.08
C LEU A 41 -18.39 -7.06 -9.16
N ALA A 42 -19.60 -6.52 -8.97
CA ALA A 42 -20.68 -6.63 -9.95
C ALA A 42 -20.45 -5.70 -11.14
N GLU A 43 -20.11 -4.42 -10.89
CA GLU A 43 -19.80 -3.45 -11.94
C GLU A 43 -18.59 -3.89 -12.79
N ILE A 44 -17.55 -4.44 -12.14
CA ILE A 44 -16.38 -4.98 -12.86
C ILE A 44 -16.79 -6.18 -13.72
N ALA A 45 -17.65 -7.07 -13.20
CA ALA A 45 -18.10 -8.25 -13.92
C ALA A 45 -18.92 -7.88 -15.16
N GLU A 46 -19.83 -6.92 -15.02
CA GLU A 46 -20.64 -6.38 -16.12
C GLU A 46 -19.75 -5.73 -17.19
N ASN A 47 -18.82 -4.87 -16.79
CA ASN A 47 -17.91 -4.19 -17.72
C ASN A 47 -16.97 -5.14 -18.47
N GLN A 48 -16.61 -6.29 -17.87
CA GLN A 48 -15.75 -7.29 -18.50
C GLN A 48 -16.53 -8.43 -19.18
N GLY A 49 -17.86 -8.39 -19.17
CA GLY A 49 -18.69 -9.47 -19.73
C GLY A 49 -18.45 -10.83 -19.05
N THR A 50 -18.17 -10.83 -17.74
CA THR A 50 -17.84 -12.03 -16.97
C THR A 50 -18.75 -12.19 -15.74
N SER A 51 -18.54 -13.25 -14.96
CA SER A 51 -19.31 -13.48 -13.74
C SER A 51 -18.67 -12.78 -12.52
N ARG A 52 -19.51 -12.36 -11.56
CA ARG A 52 -19.06 -11.84 -10.27
C ARG A 52 -18.13 -12.82 -9.54
N ALA A 53 -18.36 -14.13 -9.68
CA ALA A 53 -17.50 -15.17 -9.11
C ALA A 53 -16.10 -15.17 -9.75
N ALA A 54 -16.00 -15.00 -11.06
CA ALA A 54 -14.73 -14.90 -11.76
C ALA A 54 -13.92 -13.67 -11.30
N VAL A 55 -14.57 -12.50 -11.20
CA VAL A 55 -13.92 -11.28 -10.68
C VAL A 55 -13.46 -11.48 -9.23
N HIS A 56 -14.32 -12.03 -8.37
CA HIS A 56 -13.98 -12.35 -6.99
C HIS A 56 -12.73 -13.24 -6.88
N ASP A 57 -12.63 -14.28 -7.72
CA ASP A 57 -11.48 -15.17 -7.74
C ASP A 57 -10.21 -14.51 -8.27
N ILE A 58 -10.33 -13.59 -9.23
CA ILE A 58 -9.21 -12.76 -9.68
C ILE A 58 -8.72 -11.86 -8.55
N VAL A 59 -9.61 -11.14 -7.86
CA VAL A 59 -9.24 -10.30 -6.71
C VAL A 59 -8.55 -11.14 -5.62
N ARG A 60 -9.11 -12.29 -5.27
CA ARG A 60 -8.55 -13.20 -4.26
C ARG A 60 -7.17 -13.75 -4.64
N ARG A 61 -6.96 -14.14 -5.89
CA ARG A 61 -5.64 -14.64 -6.33
C ARG A 61 -4.61 -13.53 -6.41
N SER A 62 -5.00 -12.37 -6.93
CA SER A 62 -4.10 -11.22 -7.08
C SER A 62 -3.64 -10.69 -5.72
N THR A 63 -4.56 -10.55 -4.75
CA THR A 63 -4.22 -10.19 -3.36
C THR A 63 -3.28 -11.20 -2.69
N ARG A 64 -3.46 -12.51 -2.94
CA ARG A 64 -2.53 -13.54 -2.48
C ARG A 64 -1.15 -13.42 -3.12
N SER A 65 -1.07 -13.09 -4.41
CA SER A 65 0.20 -12.84 -5.11
C SER A 65 0.92 -11.64 -4.50
N LEU A 66 0.22 -10.52 -4.28
CA LEU A 66 0.76 -9.32 -3.64
C LEU A 66 1.34 -9.61 -2.24
N GLU A 67 0.62 -10.34 -1.40
CA GLU A 67 1.11 -10.78 -0.10
C GLU A 67 2.31 -11.74 -0.22
N GLY A 68 2.31 -12.60 -1.24
CA GLY A 68 3.45 -13.45 -1.57
C GLY A 68 4.71 -12.66 -1.93
N TYR A 69 4.58 -11.61 -2.73
CA TYR A 69 5.68 -10.71 -3.05
C TYR A 69 6.19 -9.98 -1.81
N GLU A 70 5.29 -9.45 -0.97
CA GLU A 70 5.71 -8.79 0.28
C GLU A 70 6.45 -9.74 1.22
N ARG A 71 6.01 -11.00 1.36
CA ARG A 71 6.74 -11.98 2.17
C ARG A 71 8.15 -12.24 1.66
N ARG A 72 8.36 -12.21 0.35
CA ARG A 72 9.66 -12.53 -0.29
C ARG A 72 10.58 -11.31 -0.38
N LEU A 73 10.03 -10.14 -0.63
CA LEU A 73 10.78 -8.92 -0.95
C LEU A 73 10.76 -7.89 0.17
N GLY A 74 9.71 -7.87 1.00
CA GLY A 74 9.61 -7.03 2.19
C GLY A 74 9.68 -5.52 1.93
N LEU A 75 9.39 -5.06 0.71
CA LEU A 75 9.63 -3.66 0.31
C LEU A 75 8.70 -2.70 1.05
N LEU A 76 7.45 -3.09 1.33
CA LEU A 76 6.53 -2.23 2.06
C LEU A 76 6.95 -2.09 3.53
N ALA A 77 7.29 -3.20 4.18
CA ALA A 77 7.81 -3.20 5.55
C ALA A 77 9.12 -2.39 5.67
N GLU A 78 10.05 -2.57 4.72
CA GLU A 78 11.32 -1.85 4.68
C GLU A 78 11.11 -0.34 4.48
N ALA A 79 10.23 0.07 3.56
CA ALA A 79 9.89 1.47 3.40
C ALA A 79 9.32 2.07 4.70
N GLY A 80 8.49 1.32 5.43
CA GLY A 80 8.00 1.72 6.74
C GLY A 80 9.11 1.89 7.79
N ARG A 81 10.09 0.98 7.82
CA ARG A 81 11.27 1.09 8.70
C ARG A 81 12.09 2.34 8.38
N ARG A 82 12.38 2.57 7.10
CA ARG A 82 13.15 3.74 6.64
C ARG A 82 12.48 5.06 7.02
N ARG A 83 11.17 5.18 6.80
CA ARG A 83 10.41 6.38 7.20
C ARG A 83 10.50 6.64 8.71
N ARG A 84 10.39 5.60 9.54
CA ARG A 84 10.52 5.74 11.00
C ARG A 84 11.93 6.18 11.40
N ALA A 85 12.95 5.65 10.76
CA ALA A 85 14.34 6.06 11.02
C ALA A 85 14.55 7.54 10.68
N ILE A 86 14.10 7.98 9.49
CA ILE A 86 14.18 9.38 9.07
C ILE A 86 13.44 10.29 10.05
N ALA A 87 12.20 9.96 10.42
CA ALA A 87 11.42 10.75 11.37
C ALA A 87 12.06 10.84 12.77
N THR A 88 12.85 9.85 13.17
CA THR A 88 13.64 9.92 14.41
C THR A 88 14.80 10.88 14.26
N LEU A 89 15.57 10.77 13.18
CA LEU A 89 16.70 11.68 12.91
C LEU A 89 16.24 13.14 12.80
N GLU A 90 15.10 13.40 12.15
CA GLU A 90 14.52 14.75 12.07
C GLU A 90 14.18 15.33 13.44
N ARG A 91 13.61 14.51 14.35
CA ARG A 91 13.29 14.93 15.72
C ARG A 91 14.55 15.24 16.52
N GLU A 92 15.58 14.40 16.42
CA GLU A 92 16.86 14.60 17.09
C GLU A 92 17.55 15.87 16.58
N LEU A 93 17.60 16.06 15.27
CA LEU A 93 18.17 17.26 14.65
C LEU A 93 17.43 18.53 15.09
N ALA A 94 16.10 18.49 15.15
CA ALA A 94 15.31 19.60 15.66
C ALA A 94 15.60 19.88 17.16
N GLY A 95 15.81 18.84 17.95
CA GLY A 95 16.24 18.95 19.35
C GLY A 95 17.59 19.64 19.50
N LEU A 96 18.58 19.22 18.71
CA LEU A 96 19.93 19.80 18.70
C LEU A 96 19.91 21.26 18.25
N LYS A 97 19.16 21.60 17.20
CA LYS A 97 18.99 23.00 16.75
C LYS A 97 18.44 23.89 17.86
N ARG A 98 17.44 23.42 18.61
CA ARG A 98 16.89 24.16 19.77
C ARG A 98 17.88 24.27 20.94
N TYR A 99 18.80 23.32 21.08
CA TYR A 99 19.83 23.39 22.10
C TYR A 99 20.91 24.42 21.75
N LEU A 100 21.42 24.38 20.51
CA LEU A 100 22.39 25.36 20.01
C LEU A 100 21.84 26.79 20.09
N ALA A 101 20.60 27.01 19.64
CA ALA A 101 19.95 28.32 19.72
C ALA A 101 19.86 28.88 21.15
N ARG A 102 19.78 28.02 22.17
CA ARG A 102 19.78 28.46 23.58
C ARG A 102 21.18 28.82 24.08
N LEU A 103 22.22 28.14 23.58
CA LEU A 103 23.60 28.44 23.94
C LEU A 103 24.10 29.76 23.31
N ASP A 104 23.69 30.03 22.07
CA ASP A 104 24.04 31.28 21.38
C ASP A 104 23.42 32.52 22.04
N VAL A 105 22.26 32.37 22.70
CA VAL A 105 21.60 33.45 23.46
C VAL A 105 22.27 33.71 24.82
N GLN A 106 23.10 32.77 25.31
CA GLN A 106 23.81 32.89 26.58
C GLN A 106 25.25 33.42 26.43
N ARG A 107 25.71 33.67 25.20
CA ARG A 107 26.99 34.32 24.89
C ARG A 107 26.79 35.79 24.56
#